data_AF-A0AAD8M3V6-F1
#
_entry.id   AF-A0AAD8M3V6-F1
#
_cell.length_a   1.000
_cell.length_b   1.000
_cell.length_c   1.000
_cell.angle_alpha   90.00
_cell.angle_beta   90.00
_cell.angle_gamma   90.00
#
_symmetry.space_group_name_H-M   'P 1'
#
loop_
_entity.id
_entity.type
_entity.pdbx_description
1 polymer ?
#
loop_
_entity_poly.entity_id
_entity_poly.type
_entity_poly.pdbx_seq_one_letter_code
_entity_poly.pdbx_strand_id
1 'polypeptide(L)'
;MGPGSRGCKAGFLTYDWIGKPFGSKVFSNKGGFVYLLAPTPELWTLVLSHRTQILYIADISFVIMYLEIVPDCLVLESGTGSGSLTTSLARAVAPSILSSKAYDGEGFPNEFTGKADYVFLDLPQPWLAIPSVGKMLKQDGILSRCSVHVKLLDQILRI
;
A
#
# COMPACT_ATOMS: atom_id res chain seq x y z
N MET A 1 -33.96 7.70 12.70
CA MET A 1 -32.95 6.82 12.05
C MET A 1 -31.66 6.96 12.84
N GLY A 2 -31.33 5.97 13.67
CA GLY A 2 -30.14 6.02 14.55
C GLY A 2 -28.88 5.49 13.84
N PRO A 3 -27.68 5.90 14.28
CA PRO A 3 -26.42 5.47 13.68
C PRO A 3 -26.25 3.95 13.87
N GLY A 4 -26.10 3.23 12.75
CA GLY A 4 -26.00 1.77 12.74
C GLY A 4 -24.82 1.27 13.58
N SER A 5 -25.14 0.53 14.63
CA SER A 5 -24.17 -0.15 15.48
C SER A 5 -23.46 -1.26 14.69
N ARG A 6 -22.32 -0.94 14.06
CA ARG A 6 -21.37 -1.95 13.59
C ARG A 6 -20.67 -2.56 14.81
N GLY A 7 -21.35 -3.48 15.49
CA GLY A 7 -20.81 -4.17 16.66
C GLY A 7 -19.76 -5.20 16.25
N CYS A 8 -18.58 -5.14 16.86
CA CYS A 8 -17.64 -6.26 16.86
C CYS A 8 -18.29 -7.46 17.59
N LYS A 9 -18.00 -8.71 17.22
CA LYS A 9 -18.57 -9.92 17.85
C LYS A 9 -18.44 -9.94 19.40
N ALA A 10 -17.50 -9.18 19.96
CA ALA A 10 -17.24 -9.03 21.40
C ALA A 10 -18.06 -7.92 22.11
N GLY A 11 -19.04 -7.29 21.46
CA GLY A 11 -19.98 -6.36 22.14
C GLY A 11 -19.44 -4.97 22.46
N PHE A 12 -18.37 -4.54 21.79
CA PHE A 12 -17.87 -3.16 21.90
C PHE A 12 -18.78 -2.19 21.13
N LEU A 13 -19.19 -1.10 21.79
CA LEU A 13 -19.93 -0.01 21.14
C LEU A 13 -18.94 1.02 20.58
N THR A 14 -19.26 1.58 19.41
CA THR A 14 -18.40 2.52 18.68
C THR A 14 -18.11 3.82 19.43
N TYR A 15 -18.76 4.09 20.57
CA TYR A 15 -18.57 5.31 21.35
C TYR A 15 -17.57 5.17 22.51
N ASP A 16 -17.31 3.96 23.01
CA ASP A 16 -16.54 3.74 24.26
C ASP A 16 -15.04 4.03 24.15
N TRP A 17 -14.54 4.11 22.91
CA TRP A 17 -13.14 4.33 22.54
C TRP A 17 -12.87 5.71 21.93
N ILE A 18 -13.91 6.51 21.62
CA ILE A 18 -13.72 7.85 21.04
C ILE A 18 -13.13 8.79 22.10
N GLY A 19 -12.03 9.48 21.76
CA GLY A 19 -11.37 10.44 22.66
C GLY A 19 -10.32 9.84 23.61
N LYS A 20 -10.14 8.51 23.63
CA LYS A 20 -9.06 7.87 24.38
C LYS A 20 -7.76 7.89 23.58
N PRO A 21 -6.59 8.07 24.22
CA PRO A 21 -5.31 8.01 23.52
C PRO A 21 -5.02 6.58 23.05
N PHE A 22 -4.26 6.46 21.94
CA PHE A 22 -3.70 5.17 21.52
C PHE A 22 -2.81 4.58 22.63
N GLY A 23 -2.78 3.25 22.72
CA GLY A 23 -2.21 2.47 23.83
C GLY A 23 -3.21 2.16 24.95
N SER A 24 -4.38 2.81 24.98
CA SER A 24 -5.38 2.61 26.04
C SER A 24 -6.03 1.23 25.98
N LYS A 25 -6.29 0.66 27.16
CA LYS A 25 -7.08 -0.57 27.35
C LYS A 25 -8.56 -0.21 27.50
N VAL A 26 -9.42 -0.77 26.67
CA VAL A 26 -10.88 -0.58 26.71
C VAL A 26 -11.56 -1.90 27.07
N PHE A 27 -12.46 -1.87 28.05
CA PHE A 27 -13.19 -3.03 28.52
C PHE A 27 -14.54 -3.17 27.80
N SER A 28 -14.98 -4.39 27.52
CA SER A 28 -16.31 -4.68 26.97
C SER A 28 -17.32 -4.91 28.09
N ASN A 29 -18.58 -4.52 27.84
CA ASN A 29 -19.71 -4.82 28.73
C ASN A 29 -20.00 -6.33 28.85
N LYS A 30 -19.51 -7.16 27.93
CA LYS A 30 -19.69 -8.63 27.93
C LYS A 30 -18.52 -9.41 28.56
N GLY A 31 -17.58 -8.70 29.19
CA GLY A 31 -16.32 -9.28 29.66
C GLY A 31 -15.29 -9.34 28.54
N GLY A 32 -14.04 -9.01 28.87
CA GLY A 32 -12.93 -8.89 27.92
C GLY A 32 -12.43 -7.45 27.74
N PHE A 33 -11.26 -7.32 27.11
CA PHE A 33 -10.64 -6.03 26.84
C PHE A 33 -9.98 -6.00 25.46
N VAL A 34 -9.78 -4.81 24.92
CA VAL A 34 -9.01 -4.54 23.71
C VAL A 34 -8.01 -3.41 23.97
N TYR A 35 -6.91 -3.41 23.22
CA TYR A 35 -5.99 -2.28 23.17
C TYR A 35 -6.29 -1.44 21.94
N LEU A 36 -6.33 -0.12 22.12
CA LEU A 36 -6.40 0.83 21.01
C LEU A 36 -5.00 1.02 20.46
N LEU A 37 -4.74 0.61 19.22
CA LEU A 37 -3.44 0.81 18.58
C LEU A 37 -3.57 1.90 17.51
N ALA A 38 -2.52 2.69 17.33
CA ALA A 38 -2.46 3.63 16.23
C ALA A 38 -2.44 2.85 14.90
N PRO A 39 -3.12 3.34 13.85
CA PRO A 39 -3.07 2.71 12.55
C PRO A 39 -1.66 2.86 11.96
N THR A 40 -0.99 1.73 11.72
CA THR A 40 0.28 1.70 11.03
C THR A 40 0.21 0.72 9.85
N PRO A 41 0.99 0.91 8.77
CA PRO A 41 1.13 -0.05 7.67
C PRO A 41 1.45 -1.46 8.16
N GLU A 42 2.29 -1.60 9.19
CA GLU A 42 2.64 -2.92 9.74
C GLU A 42 1.42 -3.61 10.35
N LEU A 43 0.62 -2.88 11.12
CA LEU A 43 -0.62 -3.40 11.67
C LEU A 43 -1.66 -3.62 10.58
N TRP A 44 -1.74 -2.72 9.60
CA TRP A 44 -2.64 -2.82 8.45
C TRP A 44 -2.37 -4.09 7.64
N THR A 45 -1.11 -4.37 7.32
CA THR A 45 -0.66 -5.59 6.63
C THR A 45 -1.14 -6.86 7.32
N LEU A 46 -1.22 -6.86 8.66
CA LEU A 46 -1.67 -8.02 9.45
C LEU A 46 -3.19 -8.19 9.52
N VAL A 47 -3.95 -7.10 9.43
CA VAL A 47 -5.42 -7.12 9.66
C VAL A 47 -6.26 -6.97 8.40
N LEU A 48 -5.64 -6.56 7.29
CA LEU A 48 -6.35 -6.38 6.03
C LEU A 48 -6.98 -7.69 5.55
N SER A 49 -8.15 -7.60 4.95
CA SER A 49 -8.80 -8.76 4.34
C SER A 49 -8.09 -9.11 3.03
N HIS A 50 -7.49 -10.30 2.97
CA HIS A 50 -6.79 -10.77 1.77
C HIS A 50 -7.79 -11.00 0.63
N ARG A 51 -7.80 -10.09 -0.35
CA ARG A 51 -8.49 -10.29 -1.64
C ARG A 51 -7.56 -10.87 -2.70
N THR A 52 -6.27 -10.63 -2.54
CA THR A 52 -5.18 -11.02 -3.44
C THR A 52 -3.99 -11.53 -2.63
N GLN A 53 -3.01 -12.13 -3.29
CA GLN A 53 -1.70 -12.34 -2.67
C GLN A 53 -1.11 -10.97 -2.29
N ILE A 54 -0.49 -10.87 -1.11
CA ILE A 54 0.10 -9.63 -0.62
C ILE A 54 1.59 -9.79 -0.35
N LEU A 55 2.31 -8.67 -0.40
CA LEU A 55 3.64 -8.55 0.19
C LEU A 55 3.53 -8.30 1.70
N TYR A 56 4.38 -8.98 2.46
CA TYR A 56 4.52 -8.79 3.89
C TYR A 56 5.62 -7.78 4.21
N ILE A 57 5.65 -7.31 5.45
CA ILE A 57 6.55 -6.24 5.89
C ILE A 57 8.03 -6.50 5.56
N ALA A 58 8.49 -7.76 5.63
CA ALA A 58 9.87 -8.11 5.31
C ALA A 58 10.20 -7.83 3.83
N ASP A 59 9.35 -8.30 2.92
CA ASP A 59 9.54 -8.11 1.48
C ASP A 59 9.35 -6.64 1.09
N ILE A 60 8.37 -5.96 1.69
CA ILE A 60 8.12 -4.54 1.49
C ILE A 60 9.34 -3.70 1.93
N SER A 61 9.90 -4.01 3.10
CA SER A 61 11.09 -3.30 3.61
C SER A 61 12.27 -3.49 2.67
N PHE A 62 12.45 -4.72 2.15
CA PHE A 62 13.47 -5.02 1.17
C PHE A 62 13.27 -4.21 -0.13
N VAL A 63 12.04 -4.15 -0.66
CA VAL A 63 11.72 -3.38 -1.87
C VAL A 63 11.99 -1.88 -1.67
N ILE A 64 11.54 -1.29 -0.57
CA ILE A 64 11.74 0.13 -0.27
C ILE A 64 13.23 0.46 -0.17
N MET A 65 13.99 -0.38 0.54
CA MET A 65 15.44 -0.22 0.69
C MET A 65 16.17 -0.40 -0.64
N TYR A 66 15.82 -1.43 -1.41
CA TYR A 66 16.48 -1.76 -2.68
C TYR A 66 16.20 -0.73 -3.78
N LEU A 67 15.00 -0.13 -3.77
CA LEU A 67 14.64 0.97 -4.67
C LEU A 67 15.15 2.33 -4.17
N GLU A 68 15.80 2.38 -3.01
CA GLU A 68 16.31 3.61 -2.41
C GLU A 68 15.24 4.71 -2.38
N ILE A 69 14.00 4.35 -2.04
CA ILE A 69 12.88 5.30 -2.01
C ILE A 69 13.16 6.33 -0.93
N VAL A 70 13.26 7.59 -1.34
CA VAL A 70 13.41 8.73 -0.44
C VAL A 70 12.09 9.49 -0.32
N PRO A 71 11.88 10.22 0.80
CA PRO A 71 10.79 11.17 0.92
C PRO A 71 10.80 12.17 -0.23
N ASP A 72 9.62 12.68 -0.60
CA ASP A 72 9.41 13.60 -1.72
C ASP A 72 9.52 13.03 -3.14
N CYS A 73 9.69 11.72 -3.30
CA CYS A 73 9.64 11.06 -4.60
C CYS A 73 8.20 10.81 -5.07
N LEU A 74 8.01 10.79 -6.40
CA LEU A 74 6.77 10.33 -7.02
C LEU A 74 6.88 8.84 -7.38
N VAL A 75 6.12 8.03 -6.65
CA VAL A 75 6.01 6.58 -6.88
C VAL A 75 4.67 6.28 -7.53
N LEU A 76 4.69 5.56 -8.64
CA LEU A 76 3.49 5.00 -9.26
C LEU A 76 3.39 3.51 -8.92
N GLU A 77 2.24 3.08 -8.44
CA GLU A 77 1.94 1.67 -8.19
C GLU A 77 0.80 1.25 -9.12
N SER A 78 0.98 0.13 -9.83
CA SER A 78 -0.11 -0.52 -10.56
C SER A 78 -0.30 -1.94 -10.09
N GLY A 79 -1.50 -2.26 -9.62
CA GLY A 79 -1.79 -3.51 -8.90
C GLY A 79 -2.00 -3.30 -7.40
N THR A 80 -2.86 -2.36 -7.01
CA THR A 80 -3.13 -2.01 -5.59
C THR A 80 -3.50 -3.22 -4.72
N GLY A 81 -4.11 -4.25 -5.32
CA GLY A 81 -4.47 -5.49 -4.63
C GLY A 81 -5.25 -5.26 -3.34
N SER A 82 -4.67 -5.68 -2.23
CA SER A 82 -5.25 -5.52 -0.89
C SER A 82 -4.67 -4.33 -0.09
N GLY A 83 -3.77 -3.54 -0.70
CA GLY A 83 -3.27 -2.26 -0.14
C GLY A 83 -2.14 -2.37 0.89
N SER A 84 -1.50 -3.53 1.04
CA SER A 84 -0.37 -3.74 1.96
C SER A 84 0.86 -2.92 1.56
N LEU A 85 1.26 -3.02 0.29
CA LEU A 85 2.39 -2.28 -0.27
C LEU A 85 2.09 -0.78 -0.35
N THR A 86 0.93 -0.41 -0.90
CA THR A 86 0.44 0.98 -1.01
C THR A 86 0.59 1.75 0.30
N THR A 87 0.15 1.17 1.43
CA THR A 87 0.16 1.86 2.72
C THR A 87 1.59 2.08 3.23
N SER A 88 2.51 1.16 2.92
CA SER A 88 3.92 1.27 3.30
C SER A 88 4.69 2.25 2.41
N LEU A 89 4.42 2.24 1.10
CA LEU A 89 4.96 3.22 0.16
C LEU A 89 4.49 4.64 0.51
N ALA A 90 3.21 4.81 0.84
CA ALA A 90 2.65 6.10 1.22
C ALA A 90 3.38 6.70 2.43
N ARG A 91 3.72 5.87 3.42
CA ARG A 91 4.54 6.28 4.56
C ARG A 91 5.97 6.65 4.15
N ALA A 92 6.58 5.91 3.23
CA ALA A 92 7.96 6.14 2.81
C ALA A 92 8.11 7.44 2.00
N VAL A 93 7.12 7.77 1.16
CA VAL A 93 7.17 8.98 0.30
C VAL A 93 6.59 10.22 0.97
N ALA A 94 5.75 10.09 2.00
CA ALA A 94 5.13 11.23 2.68
C ALA A 94 6.17 12.31 3.05
N PRO A 95 5.92 13.59 2.75
CA PRO A 95 4.62 14.23 2.45
C PRO A 95 4.17 14.24 0.96
N SER A 96 4.91 13.63 0.03
CA SER A 96 4.59 13.69 -1.40
C SER A 96 3.53 12.69 -1.88
N ILE A 97 3.27 12.72 -3.18
CA ILE A 97 2.17 12.02 -3.86
C ILE A 97 2.60 10.57 -4.17
N LEU A 98 1.88 9.61 -3.59
CA LEU A 98 1.78 8.24 -4.09
C LEU A 98 0.57 8.13 -5.01
N SER A 99 0.75 7.62 -6.23
CA SER A 99 -0.37 7.30 -7.12
C SER A 99 -0.48 5.80 -7.33
N SER A 100 -1.50 5.18 -6.72
CA SER A 100 -1.83 3.77 -6.89
C SER A 100 -3.05 3.61 -7.81
N LYS A 101 -2.94 2.80 -8.87
CA LYS A 101 -4.04 2.53 -9.80
C LYS A 101 -4.22 1.03 -10.03
N ALA A 102 -5.46 0.57 -10.21
CA ALA A 102 -5.72 -0.76 -10.76
C ALA A 102 -5.55 -0.72 -12.29
N TYR A 103 -4.83 -1.67 -12.87
CA TYR A 103 -4.63 -1.71 -14.31
C TYR A 103 -5.96 -1.94 -15.05
N ASP A 104 -6.37 -0.97 -15.86
CA ASP A 104 -7.62 -0.94 -16.63
C ASP A 104 -7.40 -1.12 -18.14
N GLY A 105 -6.16 -1.35 -18.57
CA GLY A 105 -5.79 -1.43 -20.00
C GLY A 105 -5.44 -0.10 -20.65
N GLU A 106 -5.82 1.03 -20.04
CA GLU A 106 -5.53 2.39 -20.52
C GLU A 106 -4.16 2.92 -19.99
N GLY A 107 -3.56 2.22 -19.03
CA GLY A 107 -2.27 2.57 -18.44
C GLY A 107 -2.36 3.68 -17.38
N PHE A 108 -1.24 4.35 -17.13
CA PHE A 108 -1.16 5.47 -16.18
C PHE A 108 -1.65 6.79 -16.80
N PRO A 109 -2.28 7.68 -16.01
CA PRO A 109 -2.77 8.95 -16.53
C PRO A 109 -1.63 9.86 -16.99
N ASN A 110 -1.89 10.59 -18.08
CA ASN A 110 -0.88 11.43 -18.74
C ASN A 110 -0.34 12.58 -17.87
N GLU A 111 -0.96 12.87 -16.73
CA GLU A 111 -0.51 13.90 -15.78
C GLU A 111 0.87 13.61 -15.19
N PHE A 112 1.26 12.33 -15.14
CA PHE A 112 2.55 11.85 -14.61
C PHE A 112 3.61 11.63 -15.69
N THR A 113 3.35 11.99 -16.95
CA THR A 113 4.30 11.83 -18.07
C THR A 113 5.62 12.54 -17.76
N GLY A 114 6.73 11.81 -17.76
CA GLY A 114 8.07 12.31 -17.47
C GLY A 114 8.29 12.82 -16.04
N LYS A 115 7.44 12.43 -15.08
CA LYS A 115 7.51 12.92 -13.69
C LYS A 115 7.75 11.82 -12.65
N ALA A 116 7.46 10.56 -12.96
CA ALA A 116 7.61 9.48 -12.01
C ALA A 116 9.09 9.16 -11.77
N ASP A 117 9.48 9.08 -10.49
CA ASP A 117 10.82 8.65 -10.08
C ASP A 117 10.87 7.12 -10.03
N TYR A 118 9.79 6.49 -9.56
CA TYR A 118 9.67 5.05 -9.44
C TYR A 118 8.33 4.56 -9.96
N VAL A 119 8.36 3.39 -10.58
CA VAL A 119 7.14 2.67 -10.96
C VAL A 119 7.22 1.24 -10.46
N PHE A 120 6.19 0.80 -9.76
CA PHE A 120 6.01 -0.57 -9.26
C PHE A 120 4.83 -1.23 -9.96
N LEU A 121 5.09 -2.36 -10.62
CA LEU A 121 4.06 -3.14 -11.32
C LEU A 121 3.85 -4.48 -10.63
N ASP A 122 2.68 -4.64 -10.01
CA ASP A 122 2.14 -5.89 -9.47
C ASP A 122 0.98 -6.39 -10.35
N LEU A 123 1.32 -6.87 -11.55
CA LEU A 123 0.36 -7.32 -12.56
C LEU A 123 0.71 -8.73 -13.04
N PRO A 124 -0.29 -9.53 -13.46
CA PRO A 124 -0.03 -10.85 -14.07
C PRO A 124 0.69 -10.73 -15.42
N GLN A 125 0.43 -9.65 -16.16
CA GLN A 125 1.02 -9.37 -17.48
C GLN A 125 1.60 -7.94 -17.54
N PRO A 126 2.67 -7.67 -16.80
CA PRO A 126 3.20 -6.30 -16.65
C PRO A 126 3.86 -5.78 -17.93
N TRP A 127 4.20 -6.65 -18.90
CA TRP A 127 4.71 -6.22 -20.21
C TRP A 127 3.71 -5.35 -20.98
N LEU A 128 2.41 -5.50 -20.72
CA LEU A 128 1.38 -4.64 -21.31
C LEU A 128 1.46 -3.20 -20.77
N ALA A 129 1.93 -3.02 -19.55
CA ALA A 129 2.08 -1.70 -18.93
C ALA A 129 3.41 -1.01 -19.30
N ILE A 130 4.44 -1.76 -19.74
CA ILE A 130 5.78 -1.21 -20.06
C ILE A 130 5.73 0.00 -21.01
N PRO A 131 4.97 0.00 -22.12
CA PRO A 131 4.91 1.16 -23.03
C PRO A 131 4.30 2.41 -22.38
N SER A 132 3.36 2.23 -21.43
CA SER A 132 2.79 3.34 -20.65
C SER A 132 3.82 3.85 -19.64
N VAL A 133 4.50 2.93 -18.96
CA VAL A 133 5.52 3.24 -17.95
C VAL A 133 6.70 4.03 -18.52
N GLY A 134 7.20 3.65 -19.70
CA GLY A 134 8.28 4.37 -20.35
C GLY A 134 7.96 5.85 -20.63
N LYS A 135 6.68 6.21 -20.74
CA LYS A 135 6.25 7.62 -20.87
C LYS A 135 6.20 8.35 -19.52
N MET A 136 6.00 7.63 -18.42
CA MET A 136 5.82 8.21 -17.09
C MET A 136 7.15 8.47 -16.38
N LEU A 137 8.16 7.65 -16.62
CA LEU A 137 9.46 7.76 -15.98
C LEU A 137 10.21 9.03 -16.41
N LYS A 138 10.86 9.69 -15.44
CA LYS A 138 11.90 10.69 -15.71
C LYS A 138 13.09 10.04 -16.42
N GLN A 139 13.98 10.85 -17.01
CA GLN A 139 15.20 10.37 -17.68
C GLN A 139 16.10 9.51 -16.77
N ASP A 140 16.09 9.75 -15.46
CA ASP A 140 16.83 8.95 -14.46
C ASP A 140 15.92 8.05 -13.60
N GLY A 141 14.68 7.83 -14.04
CA GLY A 141 13.68 7.07 -13.27
C GLY A 141 14.00 5.58 -13.20
N ILE A 142 13.61 4.94 -12.09
CA ILE A 142 13.84 3.51 -11.86
C ILE A 142 12.53 2.73 -12.02
N LEU A 143 12.53 1.75 -12.94
CA LEU A 143 11.43 0.80 -13.10
C LEU A 143 11.64 -0.45 -12.26
N SER A 144 10.73 -0.69 -11.30
CA SER A 144 10.67 -1.93 -10.55
C SER A 144 9.49 -2.80 -10.98
N ARG A 145 9.76 -4.07 -11.23
CA ARG A 145 8.73 -5.05 -11.61
C ARG A 145 8.66 -6.15 -10.55
N CYS A 146 7.47 -6.45 -10.05
CA CYS A 146 7.24 -7.56 -9.14
C CYS A 146 6.16 -8.47 -9.71
N SER A 147 6.51 -9.69 -10.11
CA SER A 147 5.54 -10.68 -10.58
C SER A 147 5.31 -11.71 -9.48
N VAL A 148 4.15 -11.65 -8.81
CA VAL A 148 3.85 -12.48 -7.63
C VAL A 148 3.65 -13.98 -7.93
N HIS A 149 3.84 -14.42 -9.17
CA HIS A 149 3.77 -15.85 -9.52
C HIS A 149 5.08 -16.61 -9.31
N VAL A 150 6.21 -15.94 -9.06
CA VAL A 150 7.50 -16.61 -8.85
C VAL A 150 8.28 -15.84 -7.78
N LYS A 151 8.75 -16.56 -6.74
CA LYS A 151 9.82 -16.09 -5.85
C LYS A 151 11.16 -15.98 -6.59
N LEU A 152 11.25 -15.15 -7.62
CA LEU A 152 12.51 -14.76 -8.24
C LEU A 152 12.61 -13.24 -8.19
N LEU A 153 13.40 -12.77 -7.23
CA LEU A 153 14.06 -11.49 -7.33
C LEU A 153 14.94 -11.53 -8.57
N ASP A 154 14.49 -10.98 -9.70
CA ASP A 154 15.43 -10.55 -10.72
C ASP A 154 14.89 -9.46 -11.65
N GLN A 155 15.77 -8.48 -11.87
CA GLN A 155 15.76 -7.42 -12.90
C GLN A 155 14.88 -6.18 -12.68
N ILE A 156 15.48 -5.18 -12.01
CA ILE A 156 15.24 -3.76 -12.30
C ILE A 156 15.88 -3.46 -13.65
N LEU A 157 15.08 -3.12 -14.66
CA LEU A 157 15.58 -2.48 -15.88
C LEU A 157 15.76 -0.99 -15.58
N ARG A 158 17.02 -0.55 -15.47
CA ARG A 158 17.36 0.85 -15.73
C ARG A 158 17.23 1.04 -17.24
N ILE A 159 16.22 1.79 -17.67
CA ILE A 159 15.96 2.06 -19.10
C ILE A 159 16.92 3.14 -19.58
#